data_AF-A0A199V618-F1
#
_entry.id   AF-A0A199V618-F1
#
_cell.length_a   1.000
_cell.length_b   1.000
_cell.length_c   1.000
_cell.angle_alpha   90.00
_cell.angle_beta   90.00
_cell.angle_gamma   90.00
#
_symmetry.space_group_name_H-M   'P 1'
#
loop_
_entity.id
_entity.type
_entity.pdbx_description
1 polymer ?
#
loop_
_entity_poly.entity_id
_entity_poly.type
_entity_poly.pdbx_seq_one_letter_code
_entity_poly.pdbx_strand_id
1 'polypeptide(L)'
;MFAQELGGRFRPYSEITGVCPRCRDQIDWKRRYGKYKPLVEPAKCQKCGKRAVRQAYHNICAGCSKEHGLCAKCCTHVDQTVGRDISEVESEQKMLQEAVKNARERDRRTLLRAVRIPYLTHFIVNKSKGGASGPAVTKIAEKREGDVFAAASIDEYAEQTRQHESEEDDNEVLILD
;
A
#
# COMPACT_ATOMS: atom_id res chain seq x y z
N MET A 1 -30.68 0.38 -16.83
CA MET A 1 -29.78 1.02 -15.85
C MET A 1 -28.99 -0.10 -15.18
N PHE A 2 -27.70 -0.25 -15.49
CA PHE A 2 -26.86 -1.28 -14.86
C PHE A 2 -26.58 -0.86 -13.40
N ALA A 3 -27.19 -1.55 -12.44
CA ALA A 3 -26.79 -1.41 -11.05
C ALA A 3 -25.34 -1.86 -10.94
N GLN A 4 -24.45 -0.94 -10.61
CA GLN A 4 -23.02 -1.21 -10.56
C GLN A 4 -22.74 -2.21 -9.42
N GLU A 5 -22.27 -3.41 -9.78
CA GLU A 5 -22.10 -4.51 -8.83
C GLU A 5 -21.00 -4.19 -7.80
N LEU A 6 -21.38 -4.14 -6.52
CA LEU A 6 -20.45 -4.05 -5.39
C LEU A 6 -20.00 -5.45 -4.99
N GLY A 7 -18.73 -5.60 -4.60
CA GLY A 7 -18.16 -6.88 -4.12
C GLY A 7 -17.22 -7.57 -5.09
N GLY A 8 -16.93 -6.98 -6.26
CA GLY A 8 -15.93 -7.48 -7.20
C GLY A 8 -14.51 -6.98 -6.92
N ARG A 9 -13.52 -7.55 -7.62
CA ARG A 9 -12.09 -7.15 -7.52
C ARG A 9 -11.87 -5.64 -7.68
N PHE A 10 -12.63 -5.00 -8.58
CA PHE A 10 -12.48 -3.58 -8.89
C PHE A 10 -13.28 -2.65 -7.97
N ARG A 11 -14.27 -3.17 -7.22
CA ARG A 11 -15.11 -2.42 -6.29
C ARG A 11 -15.44 -3.28 -5.08
N PRO A 12 -14.50 -3.42 -4.13
CA PRO A 12 -14.72 -4.20 -2.92
C PRO A 12 -15.83 -3.57 -2.06
N TYR A 13 -16.46 -4.38 -1.21
CA TYR A 13 -17.38 -3.85 -0.21
C TYR A 13 -16.63 -3.00 0.82
N SER A 14 -17.29 -1.96 1.33
CA SER A 14 -16.79 -1.21 2.48
C SER A 14 -16.59 -2.12 3.68
N GLU A 15 -15.60 -1.81 4.53
CA GLU A 15 -15.40 -2.51 5.80
C GLU A 15 -16.66 -2.46 6.67
N ILE A 16 -16.96 -3.54 7.38
CA ILE A 16 -18.09 -3.61 8.31
C ILE A 16 -17.63 -3.03 9.64
N THR A 17 -18.27 -1.95 10.09
CA THR A 17 -17.87 -1.24 11.31
C THR A 17 -19.05 -0.99 12.25
N GLY A 18 -18.79 -0.78 13.55
CA GLY A 18 -19.81 -0.42 14.54
C GLY A 18 -20.80 -1.54 14.90
N VAL A 19 -20.48 -2.80 14.60
CA VAL A 19 -21.32 -3.96 14.94
C VAL A 19 -20.58 -4.94 15.84
N CYS A 20 -21.30 -5.75 16.60
CA CYS A 20 -20.70 -6.83 17.38
C CYS A 20 -20.14 -7.94 16.47
N PRO A 21 -19.19 -8.78 16.95
CA PRO A 21 -18.58 -9.85 16.16
C PRO A 21 -19.61 -10.78 15.51
N ARG A 22 -20.63 -11.21 16.29
CA ARG A 22 -21.75 -12.02 15.80
C ARG A 22 -22.49 -11.38 14.62
N CYS A 23 -22.73 -10.06 14.68
CA CYS A 23 -23.44 -9.35 13.62
C CYS A 23 -22.55 -9.12 12.40
N ARG A 24 -21.24 -8.93 12.60
CA ARG A 24 -20.26 -8.91 11.51
C ARG A 24 -20.30 -10.22 10.72
N ASP A 25 -20.22 -11.36 11.40
CA ASP A 25 -20.19 -12.66 10.73
C ASP A 25 -21.44 -12.91 9.89
N GLN A 26 -22.60 -12.46 10.36
CA GLN A 26 -23.85 -12.52 9.60
C GLN A 26 -23.81 -11.67 8.33
N ILE A 27 -23.23 -10.47 8.40
CA ILE A 27 -23.10 -9.59 7.23
C ILE A 27 -22.04 -10.15 6.27
N ASP A 28 -20.91 -10.63 6.78
CA ASP A 28 -19.84 -11.24 5.99
C ASP A 28 -20.31 -12.53 5.29
N TRP A 29 -21.10 -13.36 5.96
CA TRP A 29 -21.75 -14.50 5.34
C TRP A 29 -22.64 -14.05 4.17
N LYS A 30 -23.48 -13.02 4.34
CA LYS A 30 -24.30 -12.51 3.24
C LYS A 30 -23.47 -12.02 2.05
N ARG A 31 -22.31 -11.39 2.31
CA ARG A 31 -21.37 -10.94 1.26
C ARG A 31 -20.76 -12.12 0.52
N ARG A 32 -20.26 -13.14 1.25
CA ARG A 32 -19.61 -14.32 0.67
C ARG A 32 -20.54 -15.17 -0.20
N TYR A 33 -21.82 -15.26 0.20
CA TYR A 33 -22.79 -16.12 -0.49
C TYR A 33 -23.73 -15.35 -1.44
N GLY A 34 -23.40 -14.10 -1.82
CA GLY A 34 -24.18 -13.32 -2.78
C GLY A 34 -25.59 -12.92 -2.30
N LYS A 35 -25.86 -13.00 -0.99
CA LYS A 35 -27.16 -12.63 -0.37
C LYS A 35 -27.14 -11.20 0.21
N TYR A 36 -26.09 -10.44 -0.06
CA TYR A 36 -25.91 -9.07 0.44
C TYR A 36 -26.67 -8.07 -0.43
N LYS A 37 -27.56 -7.31 0.19
CA LYS A 37 -28.33 -6.22 -0.44
C LYS A 37 -27.76 -4.88 0.03
N PRO A 38 -26.98 -4.17 -0.81
CA PRO A 38 -26.48 -2.85 -0.45
C PRO A 38 -27.62 -1.84 -0.36
N LEU A 39 -27.40 -0.77 0.41
CA LEU A 39 -28.28 0.39 0.42
C LEU A 39 -27.95 1.27 -0.79
N VAL A 40 -28.97 1.65 -1.56
CA VAL A 40 -28.84 2.67 -2.62
C VAL A 40 -28.88 4.07 -2.00
N GLU A 41 -29.73 4.26 -1.00
CA GLU A 41 -29.87 5.52 -0.27
C GLU A 41 -29.70 5.31 1.25
N PRO A 42 -29.31 6.34 2.00
CA PRO A 42 -29.23 6.27 3.45
C PRO A 42 -30.59 5.94 4.10
N ALA A 43 -30.58 4.97 5.02
CA ALA A 43 -31.74 4.56 5.78
C ALA A 43 -31.95 5.41 7.04
N LYS A 44 -33.18 5.38 7.59
CA LYS A 44 -33.56 6.09 8.81
C LYS A 44 -32.96 5.40 10.04
N CYS A 45 -32.26 6.17 10.87
CA CYS A 45 -31.74 5.69 12.14
C CYS A 45 -32.87 5.53 13.16
N GLN A 46 -32.93 4.39 13.86
CA GLN A 46 -33.93 4.11 14.90
C GLN A 46 -33.74 4.94 16.19
N LYS A 47 -32.58 5.60 16.37
CA LYS A 47 -32.28 6.42 17.56
C LYS A 47 -32.48 7.91 17.32
N CYS A 48 -31.74 8.49 16.37
CA CYS A 48 -31.83 9.93 16.09
C CYS A 48 -32.91 10.30 15.06
N GLY A 49 -33.58 9.33 14.43
CA GLY A 49 -34.63 9.57 13.44
C GLY A 49 -34.16 10.15 12.10
N LYS A 50 -32.88 10.55 11.97
CA LYS A 50 -32.28 11.10 10.75
C LYS A 50 -31.95 9.99 9.74
N ARG A 51 -31.94 10.32 8.43
CA ARG A 51 -31.47 9.42 7.35
C ARG A 51 -29.93 9.36 7.31
N ALA A 52 -29.33 8.80 8.35
CA ALA A 52 -27.88 8.78 8.57
C ALA A 52 -27.26 7.38 8.50
N VAL A 53 -28.05 6.33 8.27
CA VAL A 53 -27.56 4.96 8.18
C VAL A 53 -27.05 4.69 6.77
N ARG A 54 -25.72 4.62 6.60
CA ARG A 54 -25.07 4.39 5.30
C ARG A 54 -24.65 2.95 5.05
N GLN A 55 -24.47 2.15 6.09
CA GLN A 55 -24.12 0.73 5.96
C GLN A 55 -25.37 -0.15 5.90
N ALA A 56 -25.40 -1.12 4.98
CA ALA A 56 -26.53 -2.04 4.87
C ALA A 56 -26.66 -2.92 6.11
N TYR A 57 -27.90 -3.34 6.43
CA TYR A 57 -28.24 -4.14 7.62
C TYR A 57 -27.98 -3.48 8.97
N HIS A 58 -27.74 -2.17 9.00
CA HIS A 58 -27.65 -1.38 10.22
C HIS A 58 -29.02 -0.77 10.52
N ASN A 59 -29.39 -0.71 11.80
CA ASN A 59 -30.61 -0.11 12.31
C ASN A 59 -30.37 1.31 12.86
N ILE A 60 -29.14 1.58 13.31
CA ILE A 60 -28.74 2.88 13.85
C ILE A 60 -27.51 3.40 13.12
N CYS A 61 -27.30 4.72 13.13
CA CYS A 61 -26.14 5.33 12.49
C CYS A 61 -24.88 5.16 13.35
N ALA A 62 -23.71 5.36 12.75
CA ALA A 62 -22.42 5.23 13.44
C ALA A 62 -22.31 6.19 14.65
N GLY A 63 -22.86 7.41 14.56
CA GLY A 63 -22.91 8.36 15.68
C GLY A 63 -23.65 7.78 16.88
N CYS A 64 -24.90 7.34 16.68
CA CYS A 64 -25.70 6.76 17.76
C CYS A 64 -25.11 5.43 18.30
N SER A 65 -24.41 4.67 17.46
CA SER A 65 -23.71 3.45 17.91
C SER A 65 -22.56 3.79 18.87
N LYS A 66 -21.74 4.78 18.52
CA LYS A 66 -20.62 5.25 19.36
C LYS A 66 -21.09 5.95 20.64
N GLU A 67 -22.06 6.86 20.53
CA GLU A 67 -22.59 7.63 21.66
C GLU A 67 -23.23 6.75 22.75
N HIS A 68 -23.89 5.66 22.35
CA HIS A 68 -24.62 4.79 23.28
C HIS A 68 -23.95 3.43 23.53
N GLY A 69 -22.79 3.14 22.92
CA GLY A 69 -22.13 1.83 23.05
C GLY A 69 -22.97 0.65 22.51
N LEU A 70 -23.79 0.89 21.48
CA LEU A 70 -24.72 -0.10 20.95
C LEU A 70 -24.24 -0.67 19.61
N CYS A 71 -24.44 -1.97 19.40
CA CYS A 71 -24.24 -2.60 18.10
C CYS A 71 -25.19 -1.97 17.06
N ALA A 72 -24.63 -1.52 15.94
CA ALA A 72 -25.40 -0.81 14.93
C ALA A 72 -26.47 -1.67 14.23
N LYS A 73 -26.36 -3.02 14.30
CA LYS A 73 -27.31 -3.97 13.74
C LYS A 73 -28.33 -4.47 14.74
N CYS A 74 -27.90 -5.06 15.87
CA CYS A 74 -28.83 -5.66 16.84
C CYS A 74 -29.28 -4.71 17.95
N CYS A 75 -28.74 -3.50 18.02
CA CYS A 75 -29.06 -2.49 19.04
C CYS A 75 -28.82 -2.97 20.49
N THR A 76 -28.04 -4.03 20.69
CA THR A 76 -27.62 -4.53 22.00
C THR A 76 -26.37 -3.78 22.45
N HIS A 77 -26.23 -3.56 23.76
CA HIS A 77 -25.00 -3.02 24.34
C HIS A 77 -23.84 -3.99 24.09
N VAL A 78 -22.69 -3.45 23.72
CA VAL A 78 -21.47 -4.24 23.53
C VAL A 78 -20.28 -3.41 23.94
N ASP A 79 -19.39 -4.04 24.71
CA ASP A 79 -18.15 -3.40 25.19
C ASP A 79 -17.18 -3.17 24.04
N GLN A 80 -17.25 -4.01 22.99
CA GLN A 80 -16.41 -3.90 21.81
C GLN A 80 -17.23 -4.05 20.53
N THR A 81 -17.13 -3.05 19.65
CA THR A 81 -17.62 -3.12 18.28
C THR A 81 -16.47 -3.35 17.31
N VAL A 82 -16.75 -3.99 16.18
CA VAL A 82 -15.75 -4.24 15.13
C VAL A 82 -15.52 -2.97 14.31
N GLY A 83 -14.28 -2.74 13.90
CA GLY A 83 -13.84 -1.58 13.11
C GLY A 83 -12.95 -0.66 13.93
N ARG A 84 -11.88 -0.12 13.32
CA ARG A 84 -10.98 0.83 13.97
C ARG A 84 -11.65 2.20 14.14
N ASP A 85 -11.27 2.91 15.20
CA ASP A 85 -11.71 4.29 15.35
C ASP A 85 -11.04 5.18 14.29
N ILE A 86 -11.80 6.13 13.75
CA ILE A 86 -11.34 6.99 12.66
C ILE A 86 -10.15 7.83 13.15
N SER A 87 -10.18 8.29 14.41
CA SER A 87 -9.12 9.09 15.00
C SER A 87 -7.80 8.31 15.16
N GLU A 88 -7.88 7.03 15.55
CA GLU A 88 -6.70 6.17 15.68
C GLU A 88 -6.05 5.95 14.32
N VAL A 89 -6.85 5.60 13.31
CA VAL A 89 -6.39 5.45 11.93
C VAL A 89 -5.76 6.73 11.37
N GLU A 90 -6.34 7.90 11.64
CA GLU A 90 -5.79 9.18 11.21
C GLU A 90 -4.43 9.47 11.87
N SER A 91 -4.29 9.18 13.17
CA SER A 91 -3.01 9.33 13.87
C SER A 91 -1.93 8.39 13.35
N GLU A 92 -2.27 7.12 13.12
CA GLU A 92 -1.41 6.11 12.51
C GLU A 92 -0.93 6.58 11.13
N GLN A 93 -1.86 7.07 10.30
CA GLN A 93 -1.56 7.60 8.97
C GLN A 93 -0.63 8.81 9.04
N LYS A 94 -0.86 9.73 9.97
CA LYS A 94 0.00 10.91 10.14
C LYS A 94 1.42 10.52 10.55
N MET A 95 1.57 9.61 11.52
CA MET A 95 2.88 9.10 11.93
C MET A 95 3.60 8.43 10.76
N LEU A 96 2.88 7.63 9.97
CA LEU A 96 3.44 6.95 8.81
C LEU A 96 3.89 7.93 7.72
N GLN A 97 3.10 8.98 7.47
CA GLN A 97 3.44 10.04 6.53
C GLN A 97 4.68 10.82 6.98
N GLU A 98 4.80 11.12 8.27
CA GLU A 98 5.94 11.82 8.84
C GLU A 98 7.21 10.96 8.77
N ALA A 99 7.11 9.66 9.08
CA ALA A 99 8.21 8.72 8.91
C ALA A 99 8.69 8.65 7.46
N VAL A 100 7.78 8.61 6.49
CA VAL A 100 8.13 8.62 5.05
C VAL A 100 8.78 9.94 4.64
N LYS A 101 8.32 11.08 5.17
CA LYS A 101 8.86 12.40 4.86
C LYS A 101 10.29 12.57 5.37
N ASN A 102 10.58 12.05 6.56
CA ASN A 102 11.89 12.17 7.21
C ASN A 102 12.84 11.00 6.90
N ALA A 103 12.37 9.97 6.19
CA ALA A 103 13.20 8.82 5.80
C ALA A 103 14.25 9.20 4.75
N ARG A 104 15.41 8.54 4.81
CA ARG A 104 16.43 8.61 3.76
C ARG A 104 15.84 8.14 2.42
N GLU A 105 16.30 8.68 1.30
CA GLU A 105 15.72 8.38 -0.02
C GLU A 105 15.64 6.87 -0.34
N ARG A 106 16.64 6.09 0.09
CA ARG A 106 16.64 4.63 -0.06
C ARG A 106 15.46 4.00 0.68
N ASP A 107 15.26 4.37 1.94
CA ASP A 107 14.21 3.82 2.81
C ASP A 107 12.83 4.34 2.41
N ARG A 108 12.73 5.61 2.04
CA ARG A 108 11.52 6.21 1.47
C ARG A 108 11.04 5.44 0.24
N ARG A 109 11.95 5.07 -0.67
CA ARG A 109 11.61 4.24 -1.85
C ARG A 109 11.16 2.83 -1.45
N THR A 110 11.80 2.23 -0.45
CA THR A 110 11.41 0.91 0.09
C THR A 110 10.01 0.97 0.70
N LEU A 111 9.74 1.94 1.56
CA LEU A 111 8.42 2.18 2.18
C LEU A 111 7.36 2.46 1.11
N LEU A 112 7.64 3.35 0.15
CA LEU A 112 6.71 3.64 -0.94
C LEU A 112 6.47 2.44 -1.82
N ARG A 113 7.46 1.57 -2.07
CA ARG A 113 7.25 0.33 -2.83
C ARG A 113 6.39 -0.66 -2.04
N ALA A 114 6.65 -0.82 -0.75
CA ALA A 114 5.83 -1.67 0.13
C ALA A 114 4.37 -1.21 0.16
N VAL A 115 4.12 0.11 0.13
CA VAL A 115 2.77 0.69 0.08
C VAL A 115 2.18 0.75 -1.34
N ARG A 116 3.00 0.82 -2.40
CA ARG A 116 2.59 0.90 -3.82
C ARG A 116 2.33 -0.47 -4.46
N ILE A 117 2.48 -1.58 -3.74
CA ILE A 117 2.16 -2.89 -4.32
C ILE A 117 0.70 -2.87 -4.80
N PRO A 118 0.41 -3.23 -6.07
CA PRO A 118 -0.90 -3.06 -6.71
C PRO A 118 -2.04 -3.90 -6.10
N TYR A 119 -1.77 -4.64 -5.02
CA TYR A 119 -2.78 -5.39 -4.27
C TYR A 119 -3.27 -4.68 -3.00
N LEU A 120 -2.73 -3.51 -2.66
CA LEU A 120 -3.08 -2.79 -1.42
C LEU A 120 -3.23 -1.28 -1.66
N THR A 121 -3.98 -0.89 -2.69
CA THR A 121 -4.24 0.54 -2.98
C THR A 121 -5.65 0.95 -2.56
N HIS A 122 -5.75 1.62 -1.43
CA HIS A 122 -6.68 2.74 -1.27
C HIS A 122 -6.05 3.72 -0.28
N PHE A 123 -6.04 5.00 -0.63
CA PHE A 123 -5.68 6.13 0.25
C PHE A 123 -4.26 6.72 0.20
N ILE A 124 -3.71 6.99 -0.99
CA ILE A 124 -2.87 8.20 -1.15
C ILE A 124 -3.21 8.86 -2.49
N VAL A 125 -4.09 9.85 -2.47
CA VAL A 125 -4.21 10.85 -3.56
C VAL A 125 -3.59 12.13 -3.04
N ASN A 126 -2.52 12.59 -3.68
CA ASN A 126 -2.32 14.02 -3.79
C ASN A 126 -1.94 14.37 -5.24
N LYS A 127 -2.77 15.24 -5.80
CA LYS A 127 -2.77 15.73 -7.17
C LYS A 127 -1.89 16.97 -7.21
N SER A 128 -0.70 16.85 -7.79
CA SER A 128 0.08 18.01 -8.24
C SER A 128 0.15 17.97 -9.77
N LYS A 129 -0.49 18.97 -10.39
CA LYS A 129 -0.45 19.28 -11.82
C LYS A 129 1.01 19.44 -12.28
N GLY A 130 1.34 18.92 -13.46
CA GLY A 130 2.51 19.36 -14.22
C GLY A 130 3.04 18.33 -15.21
N GLY A 131 2.86 18.62 -16.50
CA GLY A 131 3.85 18.34 -17.55
C GLY A 131 3.92 16.92 -18.11
N ALA A 132 3.45 16.77 -19.35
CA ALA A 132 3.78 15.64 -20.20
C ALA A 132 5.30 15.56 -20.46
N SER A 133 5.88 14.38 -20.31
CA SER A 133 6.95 13.85 -21.17
C SER A 133 7.12 12.36 -20.83
N GLY A 134 6.93 11.50 -21.82
CA GLY A 134 7.23 10.07 -21.67
C GLY A 134 8.74 9.85 -21.58
N PRO A 135 9.25 8.82 -20.89
CA PRO A 135 10.66 8.53 -20.95
C PRO A 135 10.95 7.82 -22.27
N ALA A 136 11.73 8.52 -23.11
CA ALA A 136 12.42 7.96 -24.23
C ALA A 136 13.26 6.74 -23.79
N VAL A 137 13.14 5.65 -24.55
CA VAL A 137 14.08 4.53 -24.49
C VAL A 137 15.45 5.06 -24.93
N THR A 138 16.35 5.29 -23.98
CA THR A 138 17.76 5.50 -24.28
C THR A 138 18.35 4.15 -24.67
N LYS A 139 18.77 4.06 -25.93
CA LYS A 139 19.54 2.94 -26.48
C LYS A 139 20.82 2.78 -25.66
N ILE A 140 21.02 1.61 -25.06
CA ILE A 140 22.33 1.23 -24.51
C ILE A 140 23.14 0.70 -25.69
N ALA A 141 24.21 1.41 -26.00
CA ALA A 141 25.22 0.96 -26.95
C ALA A 141 26.14 -0.09 -26.27
N GLU A 142 26.45 -1.09 -27.09
CA GLU A 142 27.35 -2.25 -26.97
C GLU A 142 28.58 -2.14 -26.04
N LYS A 143 28.81 -3.16 -25.19
CA LYS A 143 30.15 -3.78 -25.08
C LYS A 143 30.08 -5.19 -24.47
N ARG A 144 31.02 -6.00 -24.97
CA ARG A 144 31.13 -7.47 -24.99
C ARG A 144 31.16 -8.16 -23.63
N GLU A 145 30.67 -9.40 -23.66
CA GLU A 145 30.85 -10.46 -22.67
C GLU A 145 32.35 -10.72 -22.42
N GLY A 146 32.73 -10.93 -21.17
CA GLY A 146 34.09 -11.37 -20.79
C GLY A 146 34.52 -10.91 -19.40
N ASP A 147 34.63 -11.88 -18.49
CA ASP A 147 35.53 -11.93 -17.34
C ASP A 147 35.21 -11.07 -16.10
N VAL A 148 34.31 -11.67 -15.32
CA VAL A 148 34.51 -12.04 -13.90
C VAL A 148 35.91 -11.66 -13.37
N PHE A 149 35.93 -10.71 -12.44
CA PHE A 149 37.10 -10.32 -11.64
C PHE A 149 37.97 -11.53 -11.27
N ALA A 150 39.19 -11.58 -11.84
CA ALA A 150 40.16 -12.65 -11.62
C ALA A 150 40.97 -12.51 -10.32
N ALA A 151 40.68 -11.51 -9.49
CA ALA A 151 41.29 -11.40 -8.17
C ALA A 151 40.43 -12.17 -7.16
N ALA A 152 41.03 -13.18 -6.51
CA ALA A 152 40.32 -13.99 -5.53
C ALA A 152 40.10 -13.24 -4.20
N SER A 153 40.77 -12.11 -4.01
CA SER A 153 40.69 -11.27 -2.81
C SER A 153 40.97 -9.80 -3.10
N ILE A 154 40.38 -8.91 -2.30
CA ILE A 154 40.57 -7.46 -2.36
C ILE A 154 42.04 -7.08 -2.11
N ASP A 155 42.74 -7.82 -1.25
CA ASP A 155 44.13 -7.55 -0.93
C ASP A 155 45.07 -7.84 -2.13
N GLU A 156 44.73 -8.84 -2.95
CA GLU A 156 45.51 -9.23 -4.13
C GLU A 156 45.48 -8.14 -5.23
N TYR A 157 44.33 -7.49 -5.41
CA TYR A 157 44.18 -6.37 -6.34
C TYR A 157 44.98 -5.13 -5.91
N ALA A 158 45.02 -4.87 -4.60
CA ALA A 158 45.74 -3.73 -4.03
C ALA A 158 47.27 -3.89 -4.13
N GLU A 159 47.77 -5.13 -4.18
CA GLU A 159 49.20 -5.42 -4.40
C GLU A 159 49.60 -5.30 -5.87
N GLN A 160 48.76 -5.79 -6.80
CA GLN A 160 49.02 -5.69 -8.24
C GLN A 160 49.06 -4.23 -8.74
N THR A 161 48.25 -3.37 -8.13
CA THR A 161 48.27 -1.93 -8.47
C THR A 161 49.56 -1.25 -8.02
N ARG A 162 50.21 -1.74 -6.95
CA ARG A 162 51.45 -1.15 -6.41
C ARG A 162 52.73 -1.59 -7.14
N GLN A 163 52.68 -2.68 -7.91
CA GLN A 163 53.82 -3.15 -8.70
C GLN A 163 53.89 -2.54 -10.11
N HIS A 164 52.77 -1.98 -10.61
CA HIS A 164 52.69 -1.43 -11.97
C HIS A 164 53.20 0.02 -12.10
N GLU A 165 53.65 0.67 -11.02
CA GLU A 165 54.10 2.08 -11.04
C GLU A 165 55.63 2.25 -11.03
N SER A 166 56.44 1.18 -11.10
CA SER A 166 57.92 1.28 -10.98
C SER A 166 58.76 0.80 -12.17
N GLU A 167 58.17 0.31 -13.27
CA GLU A 167 58.93 -0.27 -14.38
C GLU A 167 58.43 0.22 -15.75
N GLU A 168 58.35 1.54 -15.95
CA GLU A 168 58.47 2.12 -17.30
C GLU A 168 59.94 2.50 -17.51
N ASP A 169 60.75 1.55 -17.99
CA ASP A 169 61.94 1.87 -18.79
C ASP A 169 62.37 0.64 -19.62
N ASP A 170 62.43 0.87 -20.93
CA ASP A 170 63.34 0.28 -21.90
C ASP A 170 63.13 -1.14 -22.50
N ASN A 171 63.04 -1.08 -23.83
CA ASN A 171 63.64 -1.97 -24.84
C ASN A 171 62.92 -3.29 -25.21
N GLU A 172 62.30 -3.41 -26.38
CA GLU A 172 62.90 -3.67 -27.71
C GLU A 172 63.08 -5.18 -28.00
N VAL A 173 62.49 -5.58 -29.13
CA VAL A 173 63.13 -6.39 -30.18
C VAL A 173 63.03 -7.95 -30.15
N LEU A 174 62.42 -8.40 -31.25
CA LEU A 174 62.73 -9.53 -32.15
C LEU A 174 62.26 -10.96 -31.77
N ILE A 175 61.38 -11.55 -32.60
CA ILE A 175 61.59 -12.53 -33.71
C ILE A 175 62.37 -13.78 -33.25
N LEU A 176 62.11 -15.05 -33.60
CA LEU A 176 61.58 -15.84 -34.74
C LEU A 176 61.02 -17.17 -34.15
N ASP A 177 60.32 -18.07 -34.84
CA ASP A 177 60.40 -18.53 -36.24
C ASP A 177 59.00 -18.78 -36.85
#